data_AF-A0A8R1UWU5-F1
#
_entry.id   AF-A0A8R1UWU5-F1
#
_cell.length_a   1.000
_cell.length_b   1.000
_cell.length_c   1.000
_cell.angle_alpha   90.00
_cell.angle_beta   90.00
_cell.angle_gamma   90.00
#
_symmetry.space_group_name_H-M   'P 1'
#
loop_
_entity.id
_entity.type
_entity.pdbx_description
1 polymer ?
#
loop_
_entity_poly.entity_id
_entity_poly.type
_entity_poly.pdbx_seq_one_letter_code
_entity_poly.pdbx_strand_id
1 'polypeptide(L)'
;MNSRARQRKNLYPFVVLICAIVYLIVKYSSKAILIETYNIIPSARSNTSLEINIVIVLTKGSDTNEYATALNTLECYSALHGYRLIIEHDDRFPECSIHMDKFFRRHCHTHKMMTEELPEDSWIFFIDADNGIANPQRLIDDLIEPDYDIYLYNRFFNWEMAAQYLIKNNERGRDWLRQWSEYEFKTPASTHGSDNGALHVLMMNYLAPEKLHSSGLAKECLSIWDRSGHIGHLFNMESCVRMVIGERTYFPAQRVKIFPKTISFARDLWQLYSHWSTDDFILHAVKERYFKPSSLDYLARRFENLRSALEDPSNDVLLPSPLNDISSCDSVFPLLNKLNIDKCRNGTETWIMDTRFKISEKLHRQMLEEMSDRILKEQVRNIYICAELI
;
A
#
# COMPACT_ATOMS: atom_id res chain seq x y z
N MET A 1 -9.06 85.31 -15.81
CA MET A 1 -10.23 84.50 -15.43
C MET A 1 -9.87 83.01 -15.52
N ASN A 2 -9.84 82.34 -14.36
CA ASN A 2 -9.75 80.90 -14.07
C ASN A 2 -9.23 79.91 -15.13
N SER A 3 -8.02 79.38 -14.92
CA SER A 3 -7.63 78.05 -15.40
C SER A 3 -7.34 77.12 -14.21
N ARG A 4 -8.35 76.38 -13.76
CA ARG A 4 -8.16 75.15 -12.98
C ARG A 4 -7.99 74.00 -13.98
N ALA A 5 -6.77 73.77 -14.46
CA ALA A 5 -6.43 72.54 -15.19
C ALA A 5 -5.58 71.65 -14.28
N ARG A 6 -6.29 70.76 -13.60
CA ARG A 6 -5.84 69.59 -12.83
C ARG A 6 -4.52 69.03 -13.38
N GLN A 7 -3.44 69.12 -12.59
CA GLN A 7 -2.25 68.27 -12.74
C GLN A 7 -2.68 66.80 -12.60
N ARG A 8 -2.97 66.11 -13.70
CA ARG A 8 -2.85 64.64 -13.75
C ARG A 8 -1.36 64.35 -13.76
N LYS A 9 -0.74 64.31 -12.58
CA LYS A 9 0.60 63.77 -12.42
C LYS A 9 0.58 62.36 -13.03
N ASN A 10 1.44 62.12 -14.02
CA ASN A 10 1.61 60.82 -14.67
C ASN A 10 1.90 59.77 -13.58
N LEU A 11 0.85 59.04 -13.17
CA LEU A 11 0.93 57.96 -12.18
C LEU A 11 1.62 56.71 -12.76
N TYR A 12 1.71 56.66 -14.09
CA TYR A 12 2.21 55.53 -14.87
C TYR A 12 3.65 55.11 -14.53
N PRO A 13 4.66 56.00 -14.48
CA PRO A 13 6.02 55.61 -14.08
C PRO A 13 6.11 55.11 -12.63
N PHE A 14 5.26 55.61 -11.73
CA PHE A 14 5.21 55.15 -10.34
C PHE A 14 4.62 53.75 -10.21
N VAL A 15 3.57 53.45 -10.97
CA VAL A 15 2.96 52.11 -11.02
C VAL A 15 3.93 51.09 -11.61
N VAL A 16 4.64 51.44 -12.69
CA VAL A 16 5.64 50.55 -13.30
C VAL A 16 6.79 50.26 -12.33
N LEU A 17 7.26 51.27 -11.58
CA LEU A 17 8.31 51.09 -10.58
C LEU A 17 7.84 50.20 -9.41
N ILE A 18 6.61 50.40 -8.91
CA ILE A 18 6.04 49.54 -7.87
C ILE A 18 5.88 48.10 -8.37
N CYS A 19 5.37 47.89 -9.59
CA CYS A 19 5.27 46.56 -10.17
C CYS A 19 6.64 45.89 -10.35
N ALA A 20 7.67 46.65 -10.75
CA ALA A 20 9.04 46.14 -10.86
C ALA A 20 9.63 45.79 -9.49
N ILE A 21 9.41 46.61 -8.47
CA ILE A 21 9.83 46.34 -7.09
C ILE A 21 9.08 45.13 -6.54
N VAL A 22 7.77 45.02 -6.73
CA VAL A 22 6.98 43.86 -6.32
C VAL A 22 7.43 42.61 -7.08
N TYR A 23 7.70 42.69 -8.38
CA TYR A 23 8.25 41.57 -9.15
C TYR A 23 9.62 41.14 -8.63
N LEU A 24 10.51 42.08 -8.32
CA LEU A 24 11.82 41.79 -7.73
C LEU A 24 11.68 41.23 -6.31
N ILE A 25 10.80 41.78 -5.48
CA ILE A 25 10.49 41.24 -4.15
C ILE A 25 9.94 39.83 -4.31
N VAL A 26 8.94 39.56 -5.13
CA VAL A 26 8.41 38.19 -5.34
C VAL A 26 9.51 37.25 -5.85
N LYS A 27 10.33 37.68 -6.81
CA LYS A 27 11.43 36.89 -7.40
C LYS A 27 12.59 36.64 -6.43
N TYR A 28 12.85 37.54 -5.49
CA TYR A 28 13.94 37.40 -4.50
C TYR A 28 13.44 36.96 -3.10
N SER A 29 12.13 37.03 -2.84
CA SER A 29 11.45 36.52 -1.62
C SER A 29 11.02 35.07 -1.79
N SER A 30 10.95 34.57 -3.03
CA SER A 30 11.05 33.15 -3.30
C SER A 30 12.46 32.68 -2.96
N LYS A 31 12.80 32.68 -1.66
CA LYS A 31 13.83 31.79 -1.14
C LYS A 31 13.47 30.41 -1.68
N ALA A 32 14.35 29.81 -2.47
CA ALA A 32 14.28 28.39 -2.70
C ALA A 32 14.13 27.75 -1.32
N ILE A 33 12.98 27.11 -1.07
CA ILE A 33 12.76 26.40 0.18
C ILE A 33 13.84 25.34 0.19
N LEU A 34 14.86 25.53 1.02
CA LEU A 34 15.87 24.51 1.20
C LEU A 34 15.14 23.34 1.86
N ILE A 35 14.85 22.31 1.09
CA ILE A 35 14.25 21.09 1.61
C ILE A 35 15.33 20.45 2.46
N GLU A 36 15.12 20.43 3.78
CA GLU A 36 15.94 19.60 4.66
C GLU A 36 15.77 18.15 4.21
N THR A 37 16.86 17.38 4.18
CA THR A 37 16.82 15.99 3.70
C THR A 37 17.21 15.06 4.84
N TYR A 38 16.65 13.86 4.83
CA TYR A 38 17.01 12.80 5.74
C TYR A 38 17.71 11.70 4.94
N ASN A 39 18.98 11.46 5.23
CA ASN A 39 19.79 10.52 4.49
C ASN A 39 19.82 9.16 5.19
N ILE A 40 19.48 8.10 4.45
CA ILE A 40 19.63 6.72 4.91
C ILE A 40 20.75 6.08 4.09
N ILE A 41 21.76 5.56 4.79
CA ILE A 41 22.80 4.71 4.19
C ILE A 41 22.60 3.31 4.80
N PRO A 42 21.88 2.42 4.10
CA PRO A 42 21.58 1.10 4.63
C PRO A 42 22.80 0.17 4.54
N SER A 43 22.84 -0.83 5.42
CA SER A 43 23.82 -1.90 5.37
C SER A 43 23.20 -3.16 4.79
N ALA A 44 24.00 -3.94 4.05
CA ALA A 44 23.58 -5.24 3.56
C ALA A 44 23.16 -6.15 4.72
N ARG A 45 22.22 -7.07 4.46
CA ARG A 45 21.78 -8.02 5.48
C ARG A 45 22.94 -8.91 5.90
N SER A 46 23.06 -9.19 7.20
CA SER A 46 24.13 -10.03 7.75
C SER A 46 23.80 -11.52 7.67
N ASN A 47 22.53 -11.88 7.86
CA ASN A 47 22.06 -13.25 7.74
C ASN A 47 21.56 -13.49 6.30
N THR A 48 22.15 -14.46 5.62
CA THR A 48 21.75 -14.89 4.28
C THR A 48 21.26 -16.34 4.25
N SER A 49 20.86 -16.90 5.41
CA SER A 49 20.39 -18.29 5.51
C SER A 49 19.07 -18.52 4.79
N LEU A 50 18.24 -17.48 4.67
CA LEU A 50 16.98 -17.53 3.94
C LEU A 50 17.22 -17.12 2.49
N GLU A 51 16.79 -17.97 1.57
CA GLU A 51 16.66 -17.65 0.16
C GLU A 51 15.29 -17.00 -0.06
N ILE A 52 15.27 -15.73 -0.46
CA ILE A 52 14.06 -14.93 -0.62
C ILE A 52 14.00 -14.38 -2.05
N ASN A 53 12.88 -14.66 -2.72
CA ASN A 53 12.54 -14.22 -4.05
C ASN A 53 11.44 -13.16 -3.95
N ILE A 54 11.73 -11.92 -4.33
CA ILE A 54 10.72 -10.88 -4.49
C ILE A 54 10.10 -11.05 -5.87
N VAL A 55 8.81 -11.33 -5.93
CA VAL A 55 8.10 -11.67 -7.17
C VAL A 55 7.05 -10.62 -7.49
N ILE A 56 7.13 -10.07 -8.69
CA ILE A 56 6.16 -9.16 -9.28
C ILE A 56 5.70 -9.75 -10.61
N VAL A 57 4.39 -9.92 -10.78
CA VAL A 57 3.81 -10.41 -12.02
C VAL A 57 2.91 -9.32 -12.62
N LEU A 58 3.32 -8.82 -13.77
CA LEU A 58 2.63 -7.77 -14.53
C LEU A 58 1.71 -8.39 -15.58
N THR A 59 0.59 -7.74 -15.86
CA THR A 59 -0.21 -8.12 -17.03
C THR A 59 0.59 -7.87 -18.31
N LYS A 60 0.53 -8.77 -19.29
CA LYS A 60 1.11 -8.57 -20.61
C LYS A 60 0.78 -7.18 -21.17
N GLY A 61 1.81 -6.43 -21.58
CA GLY A 61 1.67 -5.10 -22.16
C GLY A 61 1.54 -3.97 -21.13
N SER A 62 1.70 -4.24 -19.83
CA SER A 62 1.80 -3.19 -18.81
C SER A 62 3.03 -2.30 -19.05
N ASP A 63 2.87 -0.99 -18.87
CA ASP A 63 3.98 -0.02 -18.94
C ASP A 63 4.71 0.03 -17.60
N THR A 64 5.93 -0.53 -17.55
CA THR A 64 6.76 -0.51 -16.34
C THR A 64 7.16 0.90 -15.91
N ASN A 65 7.12 1.88 -16.81
CA ASN A 65 7.45 3.26 -16.47
C ASN A 65 6.43 3.87 -15.49
N GLU A 66 5.19 3.37 -15.46
CA GLU A 66 4.19 3.78 -14.47
C GLU A 66 4.65 3.50 -13.03
N TYR A 67 5.59 2.56 -12.85
CA TYR A 67 6.10 2.08 -11.57
C TYR A 67 7.58 2.40 -11.37
N ALA A 68 8.16 3.32 -12.16
CA ALA A 68 9.60 3.54 -12.21
C ALA A 68 10.24 3.81 -10.84
N THR A 69 9.61 4.65 -10.01
CA THR A 69 10.09 4.96 -8.65
C THR A 69 10.03 3.74 -7.74
N ALA A 70 8.91 3.01 -7.74
CA ALA A 70 8.73 1.80 -6.94
C ALA A 70 9.77 0.73 -7.32
N LEU A 71 9.87 0.42 -8.61
CA LEU A 71 10.81 -0.57 -9.12
C LEU A 71 12.27 -0.18 -8.86
N ASN A 72 12.64 1.10 -9.00
CA ASN A 72 14.01 1.55 -8.68
C ASN A 72 14.37 1.32 -7.20
N THR A 73 13.42 1.53 -6.28
CA THR A 73 13.63 1.24 -4.86
C THR A 73 13.79 -0.26 -4.59
N LEU A 74 12.96 -1.09 -5.22
CA LEU A 74 13.01 -2.54 -5.08
C LEU A 74 14.28 -3.14 -5.69
N GLU A 75 14.71 -2.66 -6.86
CA GLU A 75 15.97 -3.06 -7.49
C GLU A 75 17.15 -2.75 -6.58
N CYS A 76 17.22 -1.53 -6.04
CA CYS A 76 18.28 -1.12 -5.13
C CYS A 76 18.29 -1.95 -3.83
N TYR A 77 17.11 -2.13 -3.22
CA TYR A 77 16.92 -2.91 -2.01
C TYR A 77 17.32 -4.38 -2.20
N SER A 78 16.85 -5.00 -3.29
CA SER A 78 17.17 -6.39 -3.63
C SER A 78 18.67 -6.57 -3.90
N ALA A 79 19.28 -5.62 -4.63
CA ALA A 79 20.70 -5.59 -4.90
C ALA A 79 21.55 -5.46 -3.64
N LEU A 80 21.12 -4.65 -2.67
CA LEU A 80 21.81 -4.44 -1.41
C LEU A 80 21.77 -5.67 -0.50
N HIS A 81 20.60 -6.30 -0.36
CA HIS A 81 20.41 -7.42 0.57
C HIS A 81 20.63 -8.79 -0.08
N GLY A 82 20.86 -8.85 -1.39
CA GLY A 82 21.01 -10.11 -2.10
C GLY A 82 19.71 -10.92 -2.15
N TYR A 83 18.56 -10.25 -2.24
CA TYR A 83 17.30 -10.89 -2.59
C TYR A 83 17.19 -11.03 -4.11
N ARG A 84 16.60 -12.13 -4.59
CA ARG A 84 16.35 -12.28 -6.03
C ARG A 84 15.08 -11.52 -6.40
N LEU A 85 15.20 -10.46 -7.19
CA LEU A 85 14.05 -9.74 -7.74
C LEU A 85 13.65 -10.36 -9.07
N ILE A 86 12.39 -10.78 -9.19
CA ILE A 86 11.80 -11.37 -10.39
C ILE A 86 10.60 -10.52 -10.81
N ILE A 87 10.70 -9.93 -11.99
CA ILE A 87 9.62 -9.13 -12.61
C ILE A 87 9.27 -9.82 -13.93
N GLU A 88 8.08 -10.39 -13.99
CA GLU A 88 7.63 -11.23 -15.10
C GLU A 88 6.26 -10.78 -15.62
N HIS A 89 5.87 -11.29 -16.79
CA HIS A 89 4.54 -11.08 -17.35
C HIS A 89 3.64 -12.30 -17.23
N ASP A 90 2.36 -12.07 -17.00
CA ASP A 90 1.36 -13.10 -16.72
C ASP A 90 1.08 -14.07 -17.88
N ASP A 91 1.65 -13.84 -19.07
CA ASP A 91 1.49 -14.67 -20.27
C ASP A 91 2.62 -15.69 -20.51
N ARG A 92 3.65 -15.73 -19.66
CA ARG A 92 4.78 -16.67 -19.80
C ARG A 92 4.37 -18.15 -19.69
N PHE A 93 3.41 -18.47 -18.81
CA PHE A 93 2.89 -19.83 -18.61
C PHE A 93 1.52 -19.96 -19.28
N PRO A 94 1.42 -20.59 -20.47
CA PRO A 94 0.17 -20.69 -21.21
C PRO A 94 -0.94 -21.40 -20.43
N GLU A 95 -0.62 -22.31 -19.52
CA GLU A 95 -1.59 -23.03 -18.69
C GLU A 95 -2.36 -22.08 -17.77
N CYS A 96 -1.77 -20.95 -17.38
CA CYS A 96 -2.44 -19.94 -16.58
C CYS A 96 -3.43 -19.09 -17.39
N SER A 97 -3.51 -19.25 -18.72
CA SER A 97 -4.49 -18.56 -19.55
C SER A 97 -5.93 -19.02 -19.32
N ILE A 98 -6.15 -20.12 -18.59
CA ILE A 98 -7.48 -20.56 -18.14
C ILE A 98 -8.14 -19.53 -17.20
N HIS A 99 -7.32 -18.72 -16.51
CA HIS A 99 -7.77 -17.66 -15.64
C HIS A 99 -8.09 -16.43 -16.48
N MET A 100 -9.35 -16.01 -16.54
CA MET A 100 -9.76 -14.86 -17.34
C MET A 100 -9.37 -13.56 -16.65
N ASP A 101 -9.56 -13.51 -15.32
CA ASP A 101 -9.17 -12.40 -14.49
C ASP A 101 -7.65 -12.41 -14.22
N LYS A 102 -6.99 -11.32 -14.63
CA LYS A 102 -5.54 -11.12 -14.49
C LYS A 102 -5.05 -11.20 -13.04
N PHE A 103 -5.89 -10.86 -12.07
CA PHE A 103 -5.52 -10.89 -10.67
C PHE A 103 -5.50 -12.31 -10.08
N PHE A 104 -6.19 -13.27 -10.71
CA PHE A 104 -6.02 -14.70 -10.39
C PHE A 104 -4.89 -15.32 -11.21
N ARG A 105 -4.75 -14.91 -12.48
CA ARG A 105 -3.67 -15.38 -13.37
C ARG A 105 -2.28 -15.16 -12.78
N ARG A 106 -2.02 -14.04 -12.10
CA ARG A 106 -0.75 -13.77 -11.41
C ARG A 106 -0.42 -14.80 -10.32
N HIS A 107 -1.42 -15.29 -9.60
CA HIS A 107 -1.24 -16.32 -8.56
C HIS A 107 -0.94 -17.68 -9.18
N CYS A 108 -1.62 -18.03 -10.28
CA CYS A 108 -1.26 -19.21 -11.06
C CYS A 108 0.18 -19.13 -11.59
N HIS A 109 0.59 -17.98 -12.12
CA HIS A 109 1.94 -17.77 -12.63
C HIS A 109 2.99 -17.97 -11.53
N THR A 110 2.81 -17.34 -10.36
CA THR A 110 3.69 -17.51 -9.21
C THR A 110 3.73 -18.97 -8.74
N HIS A 111 2.59 -19.67 -8.73
CA HIS A 111 2.53 -21.09 -8.42
C HIS A 111 3.37 -21.93 -9.41
N LYS A 112 3.29 -21.64 -10.72
CA LYS A 112 4.10 -22.31 -11.74
C LYS A 112 5.60 -22.09 -11.54
N MET A 113 6.02 -20.85 -11.22
CA MET A 113 7.41 -20.56 -10.87
C MET A 113 7.87 -21.36 -9.65
N MET A 114 7.04 -21.42 -8.60
CA MET A 114 7.32 -22.21 -7.40
C MET A 114 7.51 -23.70 -7.70
N THR A 115 6.72 -24.25 -8.63
CA THR A 115 6.80 -25.68 -8.98
C THR A 115 7.94 -26.03 -9.94
N GLU A 116 8.35 -25.11 -10.82
CA GLU A 116 9.22 -25.43 -11.96
C GLU A 116 10.62 -24.83 -11.86
N GLU A 117 10.79 -23.72 -11.14
CA GLU A 117 11.99 -22.88 -11.27
C GLU A 117 12.59 -22.45 -9.93
N LEU A 118 11.76 -22.16 -8.93
CA LEU A 118 12.25 -21.67 -7.63
C LEU A 118 12.65 -22.84 -6.73
N PRO A 119 13.74 -22.71 -5.95
CA PRO A 119 14.18 -23.79 -5.07
C PRO A 119 13.14 -24.17 -4.02
N GLU A 120 13.07 -25.46 -3.70
CA GLU A 120 12.30 -25.95 -2.55
C GLU A 120 12.78 -25.24 -1.28
N ASP A 121 11.85 -24.99 -0.35
CA ASP A 121 12.07 -24.27 0.91
C ASP A 121 12.49 -22.79 0.80
N SER A 122 12.66 -22.24 -0.40
CA SER A 122 12.84 -20.79 -0.60
C SER A 122 11.56 -20.01 -0.26
N TRP A 123 11.68 -18.70 -0.05
CA TRP A 123 10.56 -17.81 0.26
C TRP A 123 10.17 -16.95 -0.93
N ILE A 124 8.87 -16.77 -1.13
CA ILE A 124 8.29 -15.96 -2.19
C ILE A 124 7.63 -14.77 -1.51
N PHE A 125 8.19 -13.59 -1.70
CA PHE A 125 7.60 -12.33 -1.31
C PHE A 125 6.89 -11.71 -2.51
N PHE A 126 5.61 -12.00 -2.64
CA PHE A 126 4.78 -11.53 -3.74
C PHE A 126 4.20 -10.15 -3.42
N ILE A 127 4.52 -9.16 -4.25
CA ILE A 127 4.06 -7.78 -4.12
C ILE A 127 3.65 -7.22 -5.48
N ASP A 128 2.81 -6.18 -5.47
CA ASP A 128 2.46 -5.44 -6.68
C ASP A 128 3.57 -4.47 -7.10
N ALA A 129 3.61 -4.12 -8.38
CA ALA A 129 4.64 -3.23 -8.94
C ALA A 129 4.61 -1.80 -8.37
N ASP A 130 3.51 -1.39 -7.74
CA ASP A 130 3.34 -0.09 -7.09
C ASP A 130 3.69 -0.10 -5.59
N ASN A 131 4.54 -1.05 -5.16
CA ASN A 131 5.13 -1.07 -3.81
C ASN A 131 6.54 -0.51 -3.85
N GLY A 132 6.75 0.62 -3.17
CA GLY A 132 8.07 1.24 -3.01
C GLY A 132 8.64 1.03 -1.61
N ILE A 133 9.95 0.78 -1.52
CA ILE A 133 10.66 0.67 -0.24
C ILE A 133 10.81 2.06 0.38
N ALA A 134 10.24 2.25 1.57
CA ALA A 134 10.35 3.50 2.33
C ALA A 134 11.52 3.47 3.32
N ASN A 135 11.81 2.31 3.92
CA ASN A 135 12.98 2.12 4.75
C ASN A 135 13.83 0.93 4.27
N PRO A 136 14.99 1.17 3.64
CA PRO A 136 15.87 0.11 3.16
C PRO A 136 16.67 -0.59 4.27
N GLN A 137 16.51 -0.22 5.56
CA GLN A 137 17.15 -0.91 6.67
C GLN A 137 16.31 -2.07 7.24
N ARG A 138 15.01 -2.09 6.94
CA ARG A 138 14.10 -3.18 7.31
C ARG A 138 14.38 -4.41 6.45
N LEU A 139 14.33 -5.61 7.02
CA LEU A 139 14.60 -6.86 6.29
C LEU A 139 13.33 -7.70 6.11
N ILE A 140 13.23 -8.41 4.98
CA ILE A 140 12.18 -9.42 4.78
C ILE A 140 12.43 -10.62 5.71
N ASP A 141 13.69 -10.93 6.01
CA ASP A 141 14.08 -11.95 6.99
C ASP A 141 13.37 -11.76 8.35
N ASP A 142 13.22 -10.50 8.80
CA ASP A 142 12.61 -10.17 10.10
C ASP A 142 11.09 -10.45 10.14
N LEU A 143 10.46 -10.67 8.99
CA LEU A 143 9.05 -11.02 8.89
C LEU A 143 8.81 -12.53 9.10
N ILE A 144 9.85 -13.35 8.88
CA ILE A 144 9.76 -14.81 8.82
C ILE A 144 10.01 -15.41 10.20
N GLU A 145 9.12 -16.33 10.59
CA GLU A 145 9.15 -17.08 11.83
C GLU A 145 9.06 -18.59 11.52
N PRO A 146 9.77 -19.45 12.27
CA PRO A 146 9.82 -20.89 11.97
C PRO A 146 8.47 -21.63 11.95
N ASP A 147 7.48 -21.09 12.66
CA ASP A 147 6.20 -21.78 12.91
C ASP A 147 5.14 -21.56 11.81
N TYR A 148 5.39 -20.68 10.85
CA TYR A 148 4.43 -20.36 9.79
C TYR A 148 5.06 -20.51 8.41
N ASP A 149 4.22 -20.79 7.42
CA ASP A 149 4.61 -20.90 6.00
C ASP A 149 3.90 -19.87 5.12
N ILE A 150 2.83 -19.26 5.61
CA ILE A 150 1.99 -18.33 4.87
C ILE A 150 1.80 -17.08 5.71
N TYR A 151 2.14 -15.94 5.13
CA TYR A 151 2.04 -14.62 5.76
C TYR A 151 1.20 -13.70 4.89
N LEU A 152 0.16 -13.15 5.49
CA LEU A 152 -0.68 -12.09 4.94
C LEU A 152 -0.56 -10.87 5.83
N TYR A 153 -1.13 -9.73 5.40
CA TYR A 153 -1.30 -8.59 6.28
C TYR A 153 -2.68 -7.95 6.13
N ASN A 154 -3.12 -7.32 7.21
CA ASN A 154 -4.35 -6.54 7.24
C ASN A 154 -4.09 -5.18 6.60
N ARG A 155 -4.82 -4.87 5.52
CA ARG A 155 -4.78 -3.54 4.92
C ARG A 155 -5.31 -2.51 5.91
N PHE A 156 -4.68 -1.35 5.96
CA PHE A 156 -4.88 -0.44 7.08
C PHE A 156 -6.24 0.23 7.12
N PHE A 157 -6.87 0.57 5.98
CA PHE A 157 -8.04 1.47 5.95
C PHE A 157 -9.42 0.79 5.87
N ASN A 158 -9.46 -0.53 5.71
CA ASN A 158 -10.69 -1.31 5.57
C ASN A 158 -10.49 -2.71 6.17
N TRP A 159 -11.39 -3.65 5.93
CA TRP A 159 -11.35 -5.00 6.52
C TRP A 159 -10.50 -6.00 5.71
N GLU A 160 -9.90 -5.54 4.61
CA GLU A 160 -9.15 -6.38 3.69
C GLU A 160 -7.93 -7.04 4.35
N MET A 161 -7.72 -8.31 4.05
CA MET A 161 -6.37 -8.88 3.88
C MET A 161 -5.89 -8.46 2.49
N ALA A 162 -4.70 -7.89 2.40
CA ALA A 162 -4.16 -7.50 1.10
C ALA A 162 -3.83 -8.72 0.25
N ALA A 163 -4.03 -8.65 -1.07
CA ALA A 163 -3.64 -9.71 -1.99
C ALA A 163 -2.14 -9.71 -2.33
N GLN A 164 -1.33 -9.60 -1.28
CA GLN A 164 0.13 -9.61 -1.30
C GLN A 164 0.59 -10.46 -0.12
N TYR A 165 1.62 -11.27 -0.31
CA TYR A 165 1.93 -12.34 0.62
C TYR A 165 3.42 -12.69 0.67
N LEU A 166 3.81 -13.29 1.79
CA LEU A 166 5.07 -14.00 1.92
C LEU A 166 4.74 -15.47 2.15
N ILE A 167 5.18 -16.35 1.27
CA ILE A 167 4.90 -17.79 1.36
C ILE A 167 6.17 -18.61 1.20
N LYS A 168 6.22 -19.75 1.88
CA LYS A 168 7.29 -20.73 1.73
C LYS A 168 7.04 -21.63 0.52
N ASN A 169 8.07 -21.90 -0.27
CA ASN A 169 8.03 -22.86 -1.37
C ASN A 169 8.10 -24.30 -0.87
N ASN A 170 7.00 -24.74 -0.25
CA ASN A 170 6.79 -26.12 0.15
C ASN A 170 5.41 -26.59 -0.33
N GLU A 171 5.07 -27.85 -0.06
CA GLU A 171 3.77 -28.43 -0.43
C GLU A 171 2.59 -27.56 0.04
N ARG A 172 2.63 -27.07 1.28
CA ARG A 172 1.55 -26.24 1.87
C ARG A 172 1.42 -24.89 1.18
N GLY A 173 2.52 -24.16 0.98
CA GLY A 173 2.50 -22.84 0.36
C GLY A 173 2.07 -22.91 -1.11
N ARG A 174 2.54 -23.92 -1.86
CA ARG A 174 2.10 -24.18 -3.23
C ARG A 174 0.62 -24.53 -3.28
N ASP A 175 0.16 -25.44 -2.45
CA ASP A 175 -1.24 -25.85 -2.42
C ASP A 175 -2.19 -24.69 -2.08
N TRP A 176 -1.83 -23.87 -1.08
CA TRP A 176 -2.61 -22.68 -0.73
C TRP A 176 -2.70 -21.69 -1.88
N LEU A 177 -1.58 -21.41 -2.57
CA LEU A 177 -1.58 -20.48 -3.69
C LEU A 177 -2.37 -21.00 -4.89
N ARG A 178 -2.28 -22.32 -5.17
CA ARG A 178 -3.08 -23.01 -6.18
C ARG A 178 -4.58 -22.90 -5.87
N GLN A 179 -4.97 -23.16 -4.63
CA GLN A 179 -6.37 -23.01 -4.20
C GLN A 179 -6.88 -21.59 -4.39
N TRP A 180 -6.03 -20.58 -4.18
CA TRP A 180 -6.40 -19.18 -4.39
C TRP A 180 -6.52 -18.81 -5.87
N SER A 181 -5.58 -19.23 -6.73
CA SER A 181 -5.71 -19.00 -8.16
C SER A 181 -6.96 -19.65 -8.73
N GLU A 182 -7.24 -20.91 -8.36
CA GLU A 182 -8.43 -21.66 -8.77
C GLU A 182 -9.74 -21.11 -8.19
N TYR A 183 -9.67 -20.20 -7.21
CA TYR A 183 -10.86 -19.62 -6.59
C TYR A 183 -11.67 -18.75 -7.56
N GLU A 184 -11.07 -18.29 -8.66
CA GLU A 184 -11.78 -17.63 -9.76
C GLU A 184 -13.00 -18.44 -10.22
N PHE A 185 -12.88 -19.76 -10.30
CA PHE A 185 -13.97 -20.63 -10.77
C PHE A 185 -15.07 -20.85 -9.72
N LYS A 186 -14.93 -20.24 -8.53
CA LYS A 186 -15.86 -20.31 -7.40
C LYS A 186 -16.41 -18.94 -7.02
N THR A 187 -15.97 -17.85 -7.66
CA THR A 187 -16.50 -16.52 -7.37
C THR A 187 -17.95 -16.39 -7.84
N PRO A 188 -18.79 -15.63 -7.13
CA PRO A 188 -20.15 -15.35 -7.60
C PRO A 188 -20.14 -14.49 -8.87
N ALA A 189 -21.23 -14.56 -9.64
CA ALA A 189 -21.42 -13.71 -10.82
C ALA A 189 -21.69 -12.23 -10.48
N SER A 190 -21.78 -11.89 -9.19
CA SER A 190 -22.01 -10.55 -8.65
C SER A 190 -20.72 -9.72 -8.65
N THR A 191 -20.76 -8.49 -8.13
CA THR A 191 -19.54 -7.69 -7.90
C THR A 191 -18.70 -8.36 -6.81
N HIS A 192 -17.76 -9.23 -7.19
CA HIS A 192 -17.06 -10.16 -6.28
C HIS A 192 -15.70 -9.67 -5.76
N GLY A 193 -15.14 -8.58 -6.32
CA GLY A 193 -13.88 -8.00 -5.82
C GLY A 193 -12.61 -8.73 -6.24
N SER A 194 -12.69 -9.56 -7.29
CA SER A 194 -11.54 -10.32 -7.82
C SER A 194 -10.84 -11.19 -6.76
N ASP A 195 -9.52 -11.30 -6.83
CA ASP A 195 -8.69 -12.11 -5.95
C ASP A 195 -8.68 -11.62 -4.49
N ASN A 196 -8.75 -10.31 -4.26
CA ASN A 196 -8.93 -9.72 -2.92
C ASN A 196 -10.22 -10.24 -2.26
N GLY A 197 -11.35 -10.16 -2.96
CA GLY A 197 -12.63 -10.65 -2.44
C GLY A 197 -12.61 -12.16 -2.20
N ALA A 198 -12.06 -12.92 -3.16
CA ALA A 198 -11.92 -14.37 -3.04
C ALA A 198 -10.98 -14.79 -1.90
N LEU A 199 -9.91 -14.02 -1.62
CA LEU A 199 -8.98 -14.29 -0.52
C LEU A 199 -9.71 -14.38 0.82
N HIS A 200 -10.68 -13.49 1.06
CA HIS A 200 -11.43 -13.49 2.32
C HIS A 200 -12.19 -14.80 2.50
N VAL A 201 -12.93 -15.22 1.48
CA VAL A 201 -13.70 -16.46 1.56
C VAL A 201 -12.79 -17.69 1.60
N LEU A 202 -11.68 -17.69 0.86
CA LEU A 202 -10.66 -18.73 0.97
C LEU A 202 -10.12 -18.83 2.41
N MET A 203 -9.74 -17.71 3.01
CA MET A 203 -9.19 -17.69 4.37
C MET A 203 -10.22 -18.08 5.42
N MET A 204 -11.49 -17.72 5.24
CA MET A 204 -12.57 -18.21 6.10
C MET A 204 -12.64 -19.74 6.07
N ASN A 205 -12.59 -20.33 4.87
CA ASN A 205 -12.65 -21.77 4.67
C ASN A 205 -11.40 -22.47 5.20
N TYR A 206 -10.24 -21.84 5.04
CA TYR A 206 -8.94 -22.40 5.40
C TYR A 206 -8.68 -22.33 6.92
N LEU A 207 -9.09 -21.25 7.58
CA LEU A 207 -8.80 -20.99 9.00
C LEU A 207 -9.92 -21.37 9.96
N ALA A 208 -11.18 -21.36 9.50
CA ALA A 208 -12.34 -21.69 10.31
C ALA A 208 -13.26 -22.73 9.62
N PRO A 209 -12.71 -23.87 9.14
CA PRO A 209 -13.48 -24.86 8.37
C PRO A 209 -14.69 -25.41 9.13
N GLU A 210 -14.62 -25.47 10.46
CA GLU A 210 -15.71 -25.95 11.30
C GLU A 210 -16.93 -25.02 11.31
N LYS A 211 -16.73 -23.73 10.98
CA LYS A 211 -17.79 -22.71 10.98
C LYS A 211 -18.62 -22.68 9.71
N LEU A 212 -18.08 -23.17 8.59
CA LEU A 212 -18.75 -23.18 7.28
C LEU A 212 -20.16 -23.77 7.31
N HIS A 213 -20.33 -24.91 7.98
CA HIS A 213 -21.62 -25.62 8.01
C HIS A 213 -22.42 -25.36 9.28
N SER A 214 -21.75 -24.95 10.36
CA SER A 214 -22.35 -24.82 11.69
C SER A 214 -22.73 -23.38 12.05
N SER A 215 -22.21 -22.37 11.34
CA SER A 215 -22.44 -20.96 11.63
C SER A 215 -23.44 -20.34 10.67
N GLY A 216 -24.55 -19.80 11.19
CA GLY A 216 -25.44 -18.94 10.41
C GLY A 216 -24.72 -17.71 9.85
N LEU A 217 -23.73 -17.19 10.58
CA LEU A 217 -22.95 -16.03 10.15
C LEU A 217 -22.10 -16.32 8.91
N ALA A 218 -21.45 -17.48 8.83
CA ALA A 218 -20.65 -17.84 7.65
C ALA A 218 -21.52 -17.91 6.38
N LYS A 219 -22.74 -18.44 6.49
CA LYS A 219 -23.71 -18.46 5.40
C LYS A 219 -24.16 -17.05 5.00
N GLU A 220 -24.35 -16.16 5.98
CA GLU A 220 -24.70 -14.78 5.68
C GLU A 220 -23.57 -14.04 4.97
N CYS A 221 -22.30 -14.23 5.37
CA CYS A 221 -21.17 -13.61 4.67
C CYS A 221 -21.12 -14.02 3.19
N LEU A 222 -21.33 -15.31 2.89
CA LEU A 222 -21.43 -15.82 1.52
C LEU A 222 -22.64 -15.21 0.80
N SER A 223 -23.77 -15.09 1.49
CA SER A 223 -24.98 -14.50 0.92
C SER A 223 -24.83 -13.01 0.59
N ILE A 224 -24.07 -12.26 1.39
CA ILE A 224 -23.69 -10.87 1.09
C ILE A 224 -22.82 -10.83 -0.17
N TRP A 225 -21.85 -11.76 -0.29
CA TRP A 225 -20.99 -11.84 -1.46
C TRP A 225 -21.78 -12.13 -2.73
N ASP A 226 -22.66 -13.14 -2.70
CA ASP A 226 -23.51 -13.56 -3.81
C ASP A 226 -24.44 -12.45 -4.31
N ARG A 227 -24.86 -11.53 -3.42
CA ARG A 227 -25.73 -10.39 -3.73
C ARG A 227 -24.99 -9.06 -3.87
N SER A 228 -23.66 -9.07 -3.85
CA SER A 228 -22.85 -7.87 -3.90
C SER A 228 -23.08 -7.08 -5.20
N GLY A 229 -23.52 -5.83 -5.09
CA GLY A 229 -23.78 -4.96 -6.24
C GLY A 229 -22.68 -3.91 -6.46
N HIS A 230 -21.91 -3.60 -5.42
CA HIS A 230 -20.91 -2.54 -5.42
C HIS A 230 -19.87 -2.74 -4.31
N ILE A 231 -18.80 -1.94 -4.32
CA ILE A 231 -17.66 -2.06 -3.39
C ILE A 231 -18.03 -2.00 -1.91
N GLY A 232 -19.06 -1.22 -1.53
CA GLY A 232 -19.55 -1.22 -0.14
C GLY A 232 -20.07 -2.58 0.34
N HIS A 233 -20.68 -3.38 -0.54
CA HIS A 233 -21.12 -4.74 -0.19
C HIS A 233 -19.93 -5.70 -0.03
N LEU A 234 -18.85 -5.49 -0.80
CA LEU A 234 -17.61 -6.24 -0.61
C LEU A 234 -16.99 -5.97 0.76
N PHE A 235 -16.94 -4.72 1.18
CA PHE A 235 -16.43 -4.38 2.51
C PHE A 235 -17.29 -4.96 3.64
N ASN A 236 -18.61 -5.04 3.44
CA ASN A 236 -19.49 -5.74 4.37
C ASN A 236 -19.20 -7.24 4.42
N MET A 237 -18.96 -7.88 3.27
CA MET A 237 -18.55 -9.29 3.19
C MET A 237 -17.21 -9.52 3.90
N GLU A 238 -16.21 -8.69 3.64
CA GLU A 238 -14.88 -8.76 4.26
C GLU A 238 -14.98 -8.64 5.79
N SER A 239 -15.71 -7.63 6.27
CA SER A 239 -16.01 -7.42 7.69
C SER A 239 -16.70 -8.65 8.31
N CYS A 240 -17.69 -9.22 7.63
CA CYS A 240 -18.40 -10.42 8.07
C CYS A 240 -17.46 -11.62 8.17
N VAL A 241 -16.63 -11.87 7.14
CA VAL A 241 -15.63 -12.94 7.14
C VAL A 241 -14.66 -12.78 8.30
N ARG A 242 -14.19 -11.56 8.58
CA ARG A 242 -13.32 -11.28 9.73
C ARG A 242 -13.95 -11.67 11.05
N MET A 243 -15.26 -11.53 11.20
CA MET A 243 -15.95 -11.99 12.41
C MET A 243 -15.99 -13.51 12.53
N VAL A 244 -16.14 -14.24 11.42
CA VAL A 244 -16.15 -15.70 11.41
C VAL A 244 -14.77 -16.24 11.81
N ILE A 245 -13.71 -15.66 11.28
CA ILE A 245 -12.31 -16.02 11.59
C ILE A 245 -11.92 -15.53 13.00
N GLY A 246 -12.40 -14.34 13.38
CA GLY A 246 -12.02 -13.59 14.57
C GLY A 246 -10.78 -12.71 14.36
N GLU A 247 -10.47 -11.86 15.35
CA GLU A 247 -9.31 -10.94 15.35
C GLU A 247 -7.96 -11.64 15.60
N ARG A 248 -7.92 -12.97 15.47
CA ARG A 248 -6.68 -13.74 15.65
C ARG A 248 -5.74 -13.47 14.48
N THR A 249 -4.47 -13.30 14.79
CA THR A 249 -3.40 -13.05 13.81
C THR A 249 -2.45 -14.22 13.67
N TYR A 250 -2.60 -15.26 14.50
CA TYR A 250 -1.74 -16.44 14.54
C TYR A 250 -2.57 -17.72 14.45
N PHE A 251 -2.27 -18.55 13.47
CA PHE A 251 -2.97 -19.82 13.20
C PHE A 251 -1.93 -20.95 13.06
N PRO A 252 -1.34 -21.43 14.17
CA PRO A 252 -0.24 -22.39 14.12
C PRO A 252 -0.65 -23.75 13.51
N ALA A 253 -1.91 -24.18 13.69
CA ALA A 253 -2.40 -25.42 13.09
C ALA A 253 -2.41 -25.37 11.55
N GLN A 254 -2.72 -24.20 10.98
CA GLN A 254 -2.70 -23.94 9.54
C GLN A 254 -1.37 -23.38 9.05
N ARG A 255 -0.44 -23.07 9.97
CA ARG A 255 0.83 -22.39 9.72
C ARG A 255 0.67 -21.07 8.97
N VAL A 256 -0.35 -20.30 9.36
CA VAL A 256 -0.64 -18.97 8.82
C VAL A 256 -0.41 -17.90 9.88
N LYS A 257 0.26 -16.82 9.50
CA LYS A 257 0.31 -15.56 10.25
C LYS A 257 -0.31 -14.43 9.43
N ILE A 258 -1.10 -13.58 10.09
CA ILE A 258 -1.68 -12.39 9.48
C ILE A 258 -1.19 -11.18 10.27
N PHE A 259 -0.36 -10.32 9.67
CA PHE A 259 0.13 -9.13 10.35
C PHE A 259 -1.05 -8.19 10.68
N PRO A 260 -1.22 -7.78 11.96
CA PRO A 260 -2.22 -6.78 12.32
C PRO A 260 -1.85 -5.44 11.69
N LYS A 261 -2.86 -4.58 11.54
CA LYS A 261 -2.76 -3.29 10.82
C LYS A 261 -1.48 -2.56 11.23
N THR A 262 -1.34 -2.21 12.50
CA THR A 262 -0.23 -1.39 13.06
C THR A 262 1.19 -1.90 12.86
N ILE A 263 1.39 -3.17 12.49
CA ILE A 263 2.72 -3.80 12.31
C ILE A 263 2.82 -4.55 10.97
N SER A 264 1.97 -4.21 10.01
CA SER A 264 2.05 -4.70 8.64
C SER A 264 3.38 -4.33 7.97
N PHE A 265 3.84 -5.15 7.02
CA PHE A 265 5.03 -4.84 6.20
C PHE A 265 4.76 -3.77 5.14
N ALA A 266 3.49 -3.51 4.79
CA ALA A 266 3.11 -2.47 3.85
C ALA A 266 1.87 -1.69 4.31
N ARG A 267 1.81 -0.42 3.92
CA ARG A 267 0.63 0.43 4.06
C ARG A 267 0.43 1.32 2.83
N ASP A 268 -0.78 1.83 2.62
CA ASP A 268 -1.05 2.67 1.45
C ASP A 268 -0.41 4.07 1.61
N LEU A 269 0.24 4.57 0.55
CA LEU A 269 0.98 5.83 0.55
C LEU A 269 0.12 7.05 0.88
N TRP A 270 -1.16 7.02 0.51
CA TRP A 270 -2.09 8.12 0.76
C TRP A 270 -2.52 8.18 2.23
N GLN A 271 -2.31 7.11 3.01
CA GLN A 271 -2.61 7.11 4.44
C GLN A 271 -1.74 8.12 5.15
N LEU A 272 -2.29 8.69 6.22
CA LEU A 272 -1.67 9.77 6.96
C LEU A 272 -1.27 10.94 6.06
N TYR A 273 -1.98 11.17 4.95
CA TYR A 273 -1.69 12.29 4.03
C TYR A 273 -0.27 12.23 3.42
N SER A 274 0.25 11.04 3.15
CA SER A 274 1.63 10.80 2.70
C SER A 274 2.71 11.15 3.74
N HIS A 275 2.33 11.40 4.99
CA HIS A 275 3.30 11.42 6.07
C HIS A 275 3.92 10.04 6.23
N TRP A 276 5.21 10.02 6.54
CA TRP A 276 6.01 8.80 6.63
C TRP A 276 6.92 8.87 7.85
N SER A 277 7.38 7.72 8.31
CA SER A 277 8.36 7.62 9.39
C SER A 277 9.38 6.53 9.13
N THR A 278 10.44 6.51 9.94
CA THR A 278 11.52 5.53 9.82
C THR A 278 11.08 4.13 10.19
N ASP A 279 9.93 3.96 10.83
CA ASP A 279 9.33 2.65 11.08
C ASP A 279 8.37 2.20 9.96
N ASP A 280 8.16 2.96 8.88
CA ASP A 280 7.59 2.41 7.66
C ASP A 280 8.54 1.38 7.02
N PHE A 281 8.01 0.36 6.36
CA PHE A 281 8.81 -0.55 5.53
C PHE A 281 8.52 -0.35 4.05
N ILE A 282 7.30 -0.71 3.61
CA ILE A 282 6.85 -0.58 2.22
C ILE A 282 5.65 0.35 2.15
N LEU A 283 5.65 1.25 1.17
CA LEU A 283 4.49 2.08 0.84
C LEU A 283 3.90 1.58 -0.49
N HIS A 284 2.62 1.24 -0.45
CA HIS A 284 1.83 0.79 -1.59
C HIS A 284 1.18 1.99 -2.32
N ALA A 285 0.77 1.81 -3.58
CA ALA A 285 0.22 2.84 -4.46
C ALA A 285 1.26 3.90 -4.92
N VAL A 286 2.51 3.47 -5.10
CA VAL A 286 3.62 4.26 -5.67
C VAL A 286 3.54 4.17 -7.20
N LYS A 287 2.76 5.07 -7.82
CA LYS A 287 2.64 5.18 -9.29
C LYS A 287 3.01 6.58 -9.74
N GLU A 288 3.74 6.70 -10.84
CA GLU A 288 4.20 7.99 -11.38
C GLU A 288 3.05 8.96 -11.61
N ARG A 289 1.90 8.45 -12.09
CA ARG A 289 0.70 9.27 -12.35
C ARG A 289 0.07 9.90 -11.10
N TYR A 290 0.40 9.40 -9.89
CA TYR A 290 -0.10 9.93 -8.62
C TYR A 290 0.81 10.99 -8.02
N PHE A 291 2.00 11.20 -8.58
CA PHE A 291 2.93 12.21 -8.10
C PHE A 291 2.62 13.55 -8.76
N LYS A 292 2.34 14.57 -7.94
CA LYS A 292 2.17 15.95 -8.40
C LYS A 292 3.25 16.87 -7.84
N PRO A 293 3.60 17.96 -8.54
CA PRO A 293 4.49 18.98 -8.00
C PRO A 293 3.93 19.56 -6.70
N SER A 294 4.68 19.44 -5.61
CA SER A 294 4.31 19.98 -4.30
C SER A 294 4.48 21.51 -4.29
N SER A 295 3.40 22.28 -4.13
CA SER A 295 3.46 23.72 -3.78
C SER A 295 3.51 23.93 -2.26
N LEU A 296 3.87 25.12 -1.79
CA LEU A 296 3.84 25.44 -0.34
C LEU A 296 2.43 25.32 0.26
N ASP A 297 1.42 25.85 -0.44
CA ASP A 297 0.02 25.75 -0.01
C ASP A 297 -0.44 24.29 0.08
N TYR A 298 0.08 23.44 -0.80
CA TYR A 298 -0.19 22.01 -0.80
C TYR A 298 0.36 21.32 0.46
N LEU A 299 1.57 21.68 0.90
CA LEU A 299 2.18 21.17 2.15
C LEU A 299 1.38 21.63 3.38
N ALA A 300 1.07 22.93 3.47
CA ALA A 300 0.34 23.49 4.60
C ALA A 300 -1.03 22.83 4.80
N ARG A 301 -1.76 22.59 3.70
CA ARG A 301 -3.05 21.89 3.73
C ARG A 301 -2.93 20.45 4.28
N ARG A 302 -1.89 19.71 3.89
CA ARG A 302 -1.70 18.32 4.33
C ARG A 302 -1.35 18.24 5.82
N PHE A 303 -0.53 19.16 6.34
CA PHE A 303 -0.28 19.26 7.78
C PHE A 303 -1.53 19.65 8.57
N GLU A 304 -2.32 20.58 8.06
CA GLU A 304 -3.57 20.98 8.72
C GLU A 304 -4.59 19.84 8.73
N ASN A 305 -4.69 19.06 7.65
CA ASN A 305 -5.50 17.84 7.63
C ASN A 305 -5.00 16.80 8.64
N LEU A 306 -3.68 16.62 8.76
CA LEU A 306 -3.09 15.72 9.75
C LEU A 306 -3.41 16.18 11.18
N ARG A 307 -3.22 17.47 11.47
CA ARG A 307 -3.53 18.09 12.77
C ARG A 307 -5.01 17.99 13.10
N SER A 308 -5.87 18.24 12.12
CA SER A 308 -7.33 18.10 12.29
C SER A 308 -7.74 16.66 12.61
N ALA A 309 -7.12 15.68 11.94
CA ALA A 309 -7.35 14.25 12.24
C ALA A 309 -6.94 13.88 13.68
N LEU A 310 -5.95 14.57 14.25
CA LEU A 310 -5.50 14.39 15.63
C LEU A 310 -6.39 15.10 16.66
N GLU A 311 -6.94 16.27 16.32
CA GLU A 311 -7.71 17.11 17.26
C GLU A 311 -9.19 16.71 17.38
N ASP A 312 -9.79 16.21 16.30
CA ASP A 312 -11.16 15.71 16.32
C ASP A 312 -11.25 14.35 15.62
N PRO A 313 -11.13 13.24 16.38
CA PRO A 313 -11.24 11.88 15.85
C PRO A 313 -12.62 11.54 15.28
N SER A 314 -13.64 12.38 15.52
CA SER A 314 -15.02 12.20 15.06
C SER A 314 -15.33 12.93 13.74
N ASN A 315 -14.47 13.88 13.34
CA ASN A 315 -14.60 14.52 12.04
C ASN A 315 -14.21 13.50 10.96
N ASP A 316 -15.07 13.36 9.95
CA ASP A 316 -14.84 12.65 8.69
C ASP A 316 -13.73 13.36 7.89
N VAL A 317 -12.55 13.45 8.48
CA VAL A 317 -11.30 13.55 7.75
C VAL A 317 -11.21 12.22 7.01
N LEU A 318 -11.89 12.16 5.87
CA LEU A 318 -11.95 11.06 4.92
C LEU A 318 -10.51 10.59 4.78
N LEU A 319 -10.18 9.47 5.43
CA LEU A 319 -8.91 8.81 5.22
C LEU A 319 -8.81 8.67 3.69
N PRO A 320 -7.78 9.25 3.03
CA PRO A 320 -7.71 9.43 1.58
C PRO A 320 -7.96 8.17 0.74
N SER A 321 -9.20 7.68 0.66
CA SER A 321 -9.51 6.43 0.01
C SER A 321 -9.68 6.66 -1.49
N PRO A 322 -9.27 5.69 -2.35
CA PRO A 322 -9.67 5.69 -3.76
C PRO A 322 -11.17 5.83 -3.98
N LEU A 323 -11.98 5.52 -2.96
CA LEU A 323 -13.45 5.60 -2.99
C LEU A 323 -14.01 7.00 -2.81
N ASN A 324 -13.22 7.94 -2.30
CA ASN A 324 -13.69 9.28 -1.93
C ASN A 324 -13.20 10.36 -2.91
N ASP A 325 -12.58 9.97 -4.04
CA ASP A 325 -12.21 10.75 -5.23
C ASP A 325 -11.38 12.05 -5.03
N ILE A 326 -11.13 12.46 -3.78
CA ILE A 326 -10.67 13.82 -3.45
C ILE A 326 -9.15 13.88 -3.16
N SER A 327 -8.43 12.75 -2.97
CA SER A 327 -7.02 12.84 -2.54
C SER A 327 -6.08 11.64 -2.76
N SER A 328 -6.54 10.50 -3.28
CA SER A 328 -5.67 9.32 -3.54
C SER A 328 -4.67 9.53 -4.68
N CYS A 329 -5.01 10.40 -5.64
CA CYS A 329 -4.19 10.73 -6.82
C CYS A 329 -3.16 11.84 -6.58
N ASP A 330 -3.03 12.33 -5.34
CA ASP A 330 -2.12 13.40 -4.94
C ASP A 330 -1.19 12.87 -3.85
N SER A 331 -0.39 11.85 -4.14
CA SER A 331 0.47 11.21 -3.14
C SER A 331 1.93 11.67 -3.30
N VAL A 332 2.69 11.68 -2.21
CA VAL A 332 4.12 12.03 -2.22
C VAL A 332 4.93 10.86 -1.68
N PHE A 333 5.71 10.22 -2.53
CA PHE A 333 6.68 9.21 -2.09
C PHE A 333 7.94 9.90 -1.54
N PRO A 334 8.51 9.45 -0.41
CA PRO A 334 9.51 10.22 0.30
C PRO A 334 10.91 10.21 -0.32
N LEU A 335 11.22 9.32 -1.26
CA LEU A 335 12.53 9.28 -1.90
C LEU A 335 12.70 10.41 -2.94
N LEU A 336 13.76 11.20 -2.83
CA LEU A 336 14.03 12.36 -3.70
C LEU A 336 15.00 12.07 -4.85
N ASN A 337 15.90 11.10 -4.70
CA ASN A 337 16.90 10.76 -5.71
C ASN A 337 16.58 9.44 -6.42
N LYS A 338 16.92 9.37 -7.71
CA LYS A 338 17.01 8.09 -8.42
C LYS A 338 18.22 7.33 -7.91
N LEU A 339 18.00 6.09 -7.46
CA LEU A 339 19.02 5.26 -6.83
C LEU A 339 19.93 4.62 -7.87
N ASN A 340 21.23 4.60 -7.58
CA ASN A 340 22.22 3.92 -8.40
C ASN A 340 22.42 2.46 -7.97
N ILE A 341 21.98 1.51 -8.80
CA ILE A 341 21.97 0.08 -8.48
C ILE A 341 23.38 -0.48 -8.19
N ASP A 342 24.42 0.00 -8.86
CA ASP A 342 25.80 -0.46 -8.61
C ASP A 342 26.30 -0.01 -7.22
N LYS A 343 25.96 1.22 -6.81
CA LYS A 343 26.23 1.69 -5.45
C LYS A 343 25.39 0.95 -4.41
N CYS A 344 24.15 0.57 -4.74
CA CYS A 344 23.30 -0.24 -3.86
C CYS A 344 23.94 -1.61 -3.59
N ARG A 345 24.41 -2.32 -4.63
CA ARG A 345 25.13 -3.61 -4.46
C ARG A 345 26.34 -3.48 -3.54
N ASN A 346 27.02 -2.33 -3.56
CA ASN A 346 28.19 -2.06 -2.75
C ASN A 346 27.87 -1.48 -1.37
N GLY A 347 26.60 -1.27 -1.02
CA GLY A 347 26.20 -0.66 0.27
C GLY A 347 26.65 0.80 0.45
N THR A 348 26.86 1.53 -0.64
CA THR A 348 27.33 2.93 -0.61
C THR A 348 26.31 3.93 -1.16
N GLU A 349 25.14 3.46 -1.60
CA GLU A 349 24.07 4.34 -2.05
C GLU A 349 23.39 5.05 -0.88
N THR A 350 23.24 6.37 -1.02
CA THR A 350 22.49 7.19 -0.08
C THR A 350 21.07 7.38 -0.57
N TRP A 351 20.09 6.99 0.25
CA TRP A 351 18.68 7.26 0.03
C TRP A 351 18.38 8.64 0.63
N ILE A 352 18.12 9.62 -0.22
CA ILE A 352 17.85 11.01 0.16
C ILE A 352 16.34 11.17 0.32
N MET A 353 15.87 11.26 1.55
CA MET A 353 14.46 11.27 1.87
C MET A 353 13.95 12.69 2.16
N ASP A 354 12.74 12.99 1.72
CA ASP A 354 12.04 14.26 1.91
C ASP A 354 11.53 14.41 3.34
N THR A 355 12.05 15.38 4.09
CA THR A 355 11.62 15.59 5.48
C THR A 355 10.31 16.33 5.63
N ARG A 356 9.78 16.93 4.54
CA ARG A 356 8.56 17.75 4.63
C ARG A 356 7.36 16.99 5.13
N PHE A 357 7.30 15.68 4.89
CA PHE A 357 6.24 14.80 5.37
C PHE A 357 6.73 13.80 6.43
N LYS A 358 7.97 13.96 6.91
CA LYS A 358 8.52 13.06 7.93
C LYS A 358 7.93 13.37 9.29
N ILE A 359 7.41 12.35 9.96
CA ILE A 359 6.93 12.42 11.35
C ILE A 359 7.77 11.51 12.26
N SER A 360 7.66 11.70 13.57
CA SER A 360 8.33 10.83 14.54
C SER A 360 7.66 9.45 14.60
N GLU A 361 8.43 8.40 14.88
CA GLU A 361 7.88 7.03 15.01
C GLU A 361 6.80 6.96 16.08
N LYS A 362 6.95 7.73 17.17
CA LYS A 362 5.94 7.83 18.24
C LYS A 362 4.61 8.36 17.68
N LEU A 363 4.65 9.48 16.94
CA LEU A 363 3.45 10.05 16.35
C LEU A 363 2.86 9.11 15.29
N HIS A 364 3.71 8.53 14.44
CA HIS A 364 3.30 7.59 13.41
C HIS A 364 2.52 6.40 14.00
N ARG A 365 3.05 5.74 15.02
CA ARG A 365 2.39 4.61 15.70
C ARG A 365 1.07 5.02 16.34
N GLN A 366 1.06 6.15 17.06
CA GLN A 366 -0.17 6.66 17.66
C GLN A 366 -1.27 6.86 16.61
N MET A 367 -0.93 7.45 15.45
CA MET A 367 -1.90 7.69 14.39
C MET A 367 -2.40 6.39 13.74
N LEU A 368 -1.52 5.42 13.54
CA LEU A 368 -1.88 4.11 13.00
C LEU A 368 -2.77 3.32 13.98
N GLU A 369 -2.52 3.42 15.28
CA GLU A 369 -3.36 2.84 16.34
C GLU A 369 -4.76 3.48 16.36
N GLU A 370 -4.83 4.82 16.37
CA GLU A 370 -6.10 5.56 16.34
C GLU A 370 -6.92 5.22 15.08
N MET A 371 -6.26 5.12 13.92
CA MET A 371 -6.89 4.70 12.67
C MET A 371 -7.41 3.26 12.75
N SER A 372 -6.63 2.35 13.31
CA SER A 372 -7.03 0.95 13.51
C SER A 372 -8.26 0.84 14.43
N ASP A 373 -8.29 1.59 15.53
CA ASP A 373 -9.40 1.62 16.48
C ASP A 373 -10.70 2.14 15.86
N ARG A 374 -10.61 3.14 14.97
CA ARG A 374 -11.77 3.67 14.23
C ARG A 374 -12.36 2.60 13.31
N ILE A 375 -11.53 1.91 12.55
CA ILE A 375 -11.98 0.88 11.61
C ILE A 375 -12.57 -0.32 12.34
N LEU A 376 -12.02 -0.67 13.50
CA LEU A 376 -12.61 -1.69 14.36
C LEU A 376 -14.00 -1.27 14.88
N LYS A 377 -14.18 0.00 15.28
CA LYS A 377 -15.50 0.52 15.67
C LYS A 377 -16.50 0.51 14.51
N GLU A 378 -16.06 0.86 13.31
CA GLU A 378 -16.89 0.77 12.10
C GLU A 378 -17.25 -0.69 11.77
N GLN A 379 -16.31 -1.63 11.97
CA GLN A 379 -16.56 -3.07 11.83
C GLN A 379 -17.76 -3.44 12.67
N VAL A 380 -17.72 -3.09 13.96
CA VAL A 380 -18.76 -3.37 14.96
C VAL A 380 -20.10 -2.73 14.58
N ARG A 381 -20.11 -1.51 14.04
CA ARG A 381 -21.34 -0.86 13.56
C ARG A 381 -21.96 -1.58 12.36
N ASN A 382 -21.14 -2.01 11.41
CA ASN A 382 -21.61 -2.78 10.25
C ASN A 382 -22.23 -4.12 10.68
N ILE A 383 -21.82 -4.69 11.84
CA ILE A 383 -22.45 -5.87 12.44
C ILE A 383 -23.92 -5.63 12.76
N TYR A 384 -24.25 -4.50 13.38
CA TYR A 384 -25.64 -4.22 13.77
C TYR A 384 -26.55 -4.10 12.55
N ILE A 385 -26.06 -3.51 11.46
CA ILE A 385 -26.78 -3.41 10.20
C ILE A 385 -26.99 -4.81 9.58
N CYS A 386 -25.98 -5.69 9.63
CA CYS A 386 -26.13 -7.07 9.16
C CYS A 386 -27.07 -7.88 10.06
N ALA A 387 -27.12 -7.61 11.37
CA ALA A 387 -27.98 -8.31 12.32
C ALA A 387 -29.45 -7.84 12.26
N GLU A 388 -29.73 -6.59 11.86
CA GLU A 388 -31.10 -6.07 11.63
C GLU A 388 -31.72 -6.58 10.32
N LEU A 389 -30.93 -7.23 9.46
CA LEU A 389 -31.40 -7.90 8.23
C LEU A 389 -31.73 -9.39 8.46
N ILE A 390 -31.63 -9.87 9.70
CA ILE A 390 -32.04 -11.20 10.18
C ILE A 390 -33.36 -11.05 10.95
#